data_AF-A0A8T4NV16-F1
#
_entry.id   AF-A0A8T4NV16-F1
#
_cell.length_a   1.000
_cell.length_b   1.000
_cell.length_c   1.000
_cell.angle_alpha   90.00
_cell.angle_beta   90.00
_cell.angle_gamma   90.00
#
_symmetry.space_group_name_H-M   'P 1'
#
loop_
_entity.id
_entity.type
_entity.pdbx_description
1 polymer ?
#
loop_
_entity_poly.entity_id
_entity_poly.type
_entity_poly.pdbx_seq_one_letter_code
_entity_poly.pdbx_strand_id
1 'polypeptide(L)' 'MIRPEVTIPLMGKHIPVLAWGPGFDRILMDYYSIKDLRELYKNDLTKLRQMKFWMR' A
#
# COMPACT_ATOMS: atom_id res chain seq x y z
N MET A 1 -10.00 -0.78 -15.25
CA MET A 1 -9.14 -0.99 -16.43
C MET A 1 -8.39 0.31 -16.70
N ILE A 2 -7.12 0.25 -17.09
CA ILE A 2 -6.32 1.46 -17.39
C ILE A 2 -6.86 2.10 -18.68
N ARG A 3 -6.90 3.43 -18.71
CA ARG A 3 -7.41 4.19 -19.85
C ARG A 3 -6.48 4.14 -21.07
N PRO A 4 -7.01 4.21 -22.31
CA PRO A 4 -6.22 4.18 -23.54
C PRO A 4 -5.13 5.26 -23.60
N GLU A 5 -5.39 6.46 -23.06
CA GLU A 5 -4.44 7.59 -23.08
C GLU A 5 -3.19 7.32 -22.24
N VAL A 6 -3.23 6.34 -21.33
CA VAL A 6 -2.08 5.88 -20.54
C VAL A 6 -1.36 4.73 -21.24
N THR A 7 -2.10 3.82 -21.89
CA THR A 7 -1.52 2.61 -22.50
C THR A 7 -0.97 2.83 -23.92
N ILE A 8 -1.63 3.64 -24.75
CA ILE A 8 -1.26 3.85 -26.16
C ILE A 8 0.11 4.53 -26.31
N PRO A 9 0.45 5.60 -25.55
CA PRO A 9 1.77 6.25 -25.69
C PRO A 9 2.94 5.30 -25.39
N LEU A 10 2.73 4.31 -24.51
CA LEU A 10 3.75 3.32 -24.14
C LEU A 10 3.81 2.14 -25.12
N MET A 11 2.65 1.67 -25.60
CA MET A 11 2.54 0.40 -26.35
C MET A 11 2.37 0.59 -27.87
N GLY A 12 2.18 1.82 -28.35
CA GLY A 12 1.93 2.14 -29.76
C GLY A 12 0.57 1.67 -30.31
N LYS A 13 -0.24 0.99 -29.48
CA LYS A 13 -1.59 0.52 -29.79
C LYS A 13 -2.40 0.37 -28.52
N HIS A 14 -3.73 0.32 -28.64
CA HIS A 14 -4.59 0.08 -27.49
C HIS A 14 -4.46 -1.37 -27.00
N ILE A 15 -3.99 -1.54 -25.77
CA ILE A 15 -3.93 -2.81 -25.05
C ILE A 15 -4.66 -2.62 -23.72
N PRO A 16 -5.78 -3.31 -23.46
CA PRO A 16 -6.47 -3.21 -22.18
C PRO A 16 -5.62 -3.79 -21.06
N VAL A 17 -5.32 -2.99 -20.03
CA VAL A 17 -4.53 -3.41 -18.87
C VAL A 17 -5.37 -3.34 -17.59
N LEU A 18 -5.24 -4.35 -16.74
CA LEU A 18 -5.76 -4.35 -15.38
C LEU A 18 -4.58 -4.24 -14.40
N ALA A 19 -4.68 -3.30 -13.47
CA ALA A 19 -3.74 -3.14 -12.38
C ALA A 19 -4.51 -2.80 -11.10
N TRP A 20 -3.99 -3.26 -9.97
CA TRP A 20 -4.50 -2.96 -8.63
C TRP A 20 -3.31 -2.90 -7.65
N GLY A 21 -3.48 -2.17 -6.55
CA GLY A 21 -2.43 -2.00 -5.55
C GLY A 21 -3.05 -1.81 -4.16
N PRO A 22 -2.76 -2.69 -3.18
CA PRO A 22 -3.26 -2.53 -1.83
C PRO A 22 -2.51 -1.41 -1.09
N GLY A 23 -3.23 -0.64 -0.27
CA GLY A 23 -2.63 0.31 0.65
C GLY A 23 -2.20 -0.39 1.93
N PHE A 24 -0.98 -0.94 1.97
CA PHE A 24 -0.49 -1.71 3.12
C PHE A 24 -0.59 -0.93 4.43
N ASP A 25 -0.25 0.36 4.44
CA ASP A 25 -0.34 1.18 5.64
C ASP A 25 -1.74 1.20 6.24
N ARG A 26 -2.77 1.26 5.39
CA ARG A 26 -4.17 1.26 5.85
C ARG A 26 -4.55 -0.08 6.48
N ILE A 27 -4.10 -1.17 5.87
CA ILE A 27 -4.32 -2.53 6.39
C ILE A 27 -3.62 -2.70 7.75
N LEU A 28 -2.38 -2.23 7.87
CA LEU A 28 -1.62 -2.30 9.12
C LEU A 28 -2.21 -1.39 10.20
N MET A 29 -2.65 -0.18 9.83
CA MET A 29 -3.31 0.73 10.77
C MET A 29 -4.59 0.11 11.34
N ASP A 30 -5.41 -0.52 10.51
CA ASP A 30 -6.61 -1.24 10.94
C ASP A 30 -6.25 -2.42 11.87
N TYR A 31 -5.34 -3.29 11.42
CA TYR A 31 -4.92 -4.48 12.17
C TYR A 31 -4.34 -4.15 13.55
N TYR A 32 -3.50 -3.11 13.65
CA TYR A 32 -2.88 -2.69 14.91
C TYR A 32 -3.69 -1.61 15.66
N SER A 33 -4.88 -1.25 15.16
CA SER A 33 -5.72 -0.17 15.73
C SER A 33 -5.00 1.17 15.89
N ILE A 34 -4.12 1.50 14.94
CA ILE A 34 -3.37 2.77 14.90
C ILE A 34 -4.26 3.83 14.24
N LYS A 35 -4.48 4.96 14.93
CA LYS A 35 -5.32 6.05 14.44
C LYS A 35 -4.57 7.10 13.62
N ASP A 36 -3.26 7.20 13.83
CA ASP A 36 -2.40 8.17 13.16
C ASP A 36 -1.30 7.46 12.36
N LEU A 37 -1.32 7.64 11.04
CA LEU A 37 -0.35 7.07 10.11
C LEU A 37 1.11 7.38 10.50
N ARG A 38 1.35 8.56 11.09
CA ARG A 38 2.70 8.99 11.49
C ARG A 38 3.32 8.08 12.54
N GLU A 39 2.49 7.41 13.35
CA GLU A 39 2.99 6.45 14.33
C GLU A 39 3.57 5.18 13.71
N LEU A 40 3.17 4.83 12.49
CA LEU A 40 3.74 3.69 11.74
C LEU A 40 5.14 4.03 11.22
N TYR A 41 5.38 5.30 10.91
CA TYR A 41 6.64 5.81 10.34
C TYR A 41 7.56 6.48 11.38
N LYS A 42 7.15 6.53 12.64
CA LYS A 42 7.98 7.07 13.71
C LYS A 42 9.11 6.10 14.04
N ASN A 43 10.30 6.65 14.32
CA ASN A 43 11.46 5.87 14.78
C ASN A 43 11.33 5.45 16.26
N ASP A 44 10.25 4.77 16.61
CA ASP A 44 10.02 4.24 17.96
C ASP A 44 10.47 2.77 18.04
N LEU A 45 11.73 2.57 18.43
CA LEU A 45 12.33 1.23 18.51
C LEU A 45 11.69 0.36 19.59
N THR A 46 11.16 0.97 20.66
CA THR A 46 10.49 0.23 21.74
C THR A 46 9.19 -0.37 21.22
N LYS A 47 8.36 0.45 20.56
CA LYS A 47 7.13 -0.01 19.89
C LYS A 47 7.45 -1.11 18.88
N LEU A 48 8.44 -0.90 18.01
CA LEU A 48 8.81 -1.88 16.98
C LEU A 48 9.17 -3.25 17.55
N ARG A 49 9.92 -3.29 18.65
CA ARG A 49 10.32 -4.55 19.31
C ARG A 49 9.17 -5.25 20.05
N GLN A 50 8.14 -4.52 20.44
CA GLN A 50 6.99 -5.03 21.20
C GLN A 50 5.80 -5.42 20.31
N MET A 51 5.74 -4.90 19.09
CA MET A 51 4.66 -5.22 18.15
C MET A 51 4.62 -6.71 17.83
N LYS A 52 3.41 -7.27 17.81
CA LYS A 52 3.19 -8.64 17.34
C LYS A 52 3.42 -8.68 15.84
N PHE A 53 3.90 -9.82 15.33
CA PHE A 53 3.97 -10.02 13.89
C PHE A 53 2.56 -10.02 13.28
N TRP A 54 2.43 -9.38 12.11
CA TRP A 54 1.17 -9.28 11.38
C TRP A 54 0.73 -10.63 10.79
N MET A 55 1.69 -11.45 10.37
CA MET A 55 1.42 -12.76 9.78
C MET A 55 2.11 -13.83 10.63
N ARG A 56 1.34 -14.48 11.49
CA ARG A 56 1.68 -15.75 12.12
C ARG A 56 0.42 -16.59 12.28
#